data_AF-A0A2D0KTD6-F1
#
_entry.id   AF-A0A2D0KTD6-F1
#
_cell.length_a   1.000
_cell.length_b   1.000
_cell.length_c   1.000
_cell.angle_alpha   90.00
_cell.angle_beta   90.00
_cell.angle_gamma   90.00
#
_symmetry.space_group_name_H-M   'P 1'
#
loop_
_entity.id
_entity.type
_entity.pdbx_description
1 polymer ?
#
loop_
_entity_poly.entity_id
_entity_poly.type
_entity_poly.pdbx_seq_one_letter_code
_entity_poly.pdbx_strand_id
1 'polypeptide(L)' 'MLMTIAEQLEQKGREQGRTEGRAEGKAEGKLETARALLQHGVSLDIIATSTGLSREEIEALKH' A
#
# COMPACT_ATOMS: atom_id res chain seq x y z
N MET A 1 1.99 29.76 22.91
CA MET A 1 2.15 30.43 21.60
C MET A 1 1.03 29.96 20.69
N LEU A 2 0.30 30.86 20.04
CA LEU A 2 -0.68 30.51 19.01
C LEU A 2 0.07 30.26 17.71
N MET A 3 -0.11 29.09 17.10
CA MET A 3 0.34 28.86 15.72
C MET A 3 -0.42 29.76 14.77
N THR A 4 0.26 30.26 13.75
CA THR A 4 -0.33 31.00 12.65
C THR A 4 -1.10 30.07 11.72
N ILE A 5 -2.06 30.63 10.97
CA ILE A 5 -2.83 29.86 9.98
C ILE A 5 -1.91 29.22 8.93
N ALA A 6 -0.80 29.88 8.58
CA ALA A 6 0.20 29.33 7.64
C ALA A 6 0.88 28.07 8.19
N GLU A 7 1.32 28.09 9.45
CA GLU A 7 1.93 26.93 10.12
C GLU A 7 0.94 25.76 10.22
N GLN A 8 -0.33 26.05 10.51
CA GLN A 8 -1.39 25.02 10.55
C GLN A 8 -1.62 24.37 9.17
N LEU A 9 -1.64 25.16 8.10
CA LEU A 9 -1.81 24.66 6.73
C LEU A 9 -0.61 23.81 6.30
N GLU A 10 0.61 24.25 6.59
CA GLU A 10 1.81 23.46 6.31
C GLU A 10 1.83 22.14 7.07
N GLN A 11 1.50 22.16 8.37
CA GLN A 11 1.45 20.95 9.18
C GLN A 11 0.42 19.96 8.62
N LYS A 12 -0.78 20.44 8.29
CA LYS A 12 -1.84 19.63 7.70
C LYS A 12 -1.42 19.02 6.36
N GLY A 13 -0.76 19.79 5.50
CA GLY A 13 -0.23 19.29 4.22
C GLY A 13 0.80 18.18 4.41
N ARG A 14 1.72 18.34 5.37
CA ARG A 14 2.72 17.31 5.69
C ARG A 14 2.09 16.04 6.28
N GLU A 15 1.09 16.19 7.14
CA GLU A 15 0.37 15.04 7.73
C GLU A 15 -0.43 14.27 6.68
N GLN A 16 -1.12 15.00 5.79
CA GLN A 16 -1.86 14.41 4.69
C GLN A 16 -0.93 13.65 3.74
N GLY A 17 0.15 14.30 3.26
CA GLY A 17 1.11 13.65 2.36
C GLY A 17 1.79 12.42 2.98
N ARG A 18 2.10 12.44 4.29
CA ARG A 18 2.61 11.25 4.99
C ARG A 18 1.59 10.12 5.12
N THR A 19 0.31 10.46 5.20
CA THR A 19 -0.75 9.47 5.34
C THR A 19 -1.04 8.81 3.99
N GLU A 20 -1.19 9.63 2.94
CA GLU A 20 -1.36 9.18 1.55
C GLU A 20 -0.16 8.33 1.11
N GLY A 21 1.06 8.83 1.24
CA GLY A 21 2.26 8.09 0.81
C GLY A 21 2.47 6.77 1.57
N ARG A 22 2.08 6.68 2.85
CA ARG A 22 2.12 5.40 3.59
C ARG A 22 1.05 4.43 3.12
N ALA A 23 -0.13 4.92 2.78
CA ALA A 23 -1.21 4.07 2.26
C ALA A 23 -0.85 3.51 0.88
N GLU A 24 -0.39 4.39 -0.02
CA GLU A 24 0.06 4.03 -1.38
C GLU A 24 1.22 3.03 -1.32
N GLY A 25 2.29 3.34 -0.59
CA GLY A 25 3.44 2.44 -0.48
C GLY A 25 3.11 1.07 0.13
N LYS A 26 2.15 1.01 1.07
CA LYS A 26 1.66 -0.26 1.62
C LYS A 26 0.87 -1.06 0.59
N ALA A 27 0.06 -0.41 -0.24
CA ALA A 27 -0.68 -1.06 -1.31
C ALA A 27 0.26 -1.58 -2.40
N GLU A 28 1.18 -0.74 -2.86
CA GLU A 28 2.19 -1.11 -3.86
C GLU A 28 3.06 -2.29 -3.39
N GLY A 29 3.57 -2.24 -2.16
CA GLY A 29 4.41 -3.31 -1.60
C GLY A 29 3.68 -4.66 -1.49
N LYS A 30 2.37 -4.66 -1.20
CA LYS A 30 1.55 -5.89 -1.21
C LYS A 30 1.46 -6.48 -2.61
N LEU A 31 1.20 -5.64 -3.62
CA LEU A 31 1.07 -6.06 -5.01
C LEU A 31 2.40 -6.58 -5.57
N GLU A 32 3.50 -5.91 -5.27
CA GLU A 32 4.86 -6.34 -5.66
C GLU A 32 5.20 -7.70 -5.03
N THR A 33 4.94 -7.85 -3.73
CA THR A 33 5.15 -9.12 -3.01
C THR A 33 4.31 -10.24 -3.63
N ALA A 34 3.03 -9.99 -3.91
CA ALA A 34 2.15 -10.98 -4.53
C ALA A 34 2.62 -11.38 -5.94
N ARG A 35 3.05 -10.41 -6.75
CA ARG A 35 3.62 -10.66 -8.09
C ARG A 35 4.88 -11.54 -8.00
N ALA A 36 5.80 -11.22 -7.10
CA ALA A 36 7.02 -12.01 -6.92
C ALA A 36 6.70 -13.45 -6.49
N LEU A 37 5.82 -13.64 -5.50
CA LEU A 37 5.42 -14.97 -5.04
C LEU A 37 4.73 -15.78 -6.14
N LEU A 38 3.85 -15.16 -6.93
CA LEU A 38 3.23 -15.79 -8.11
C LEU A 38 4.28 -16.28 -9.11
N GLN A 39 5.26 -15.43 -9.45
CA GLN A 39 6.34 -15.79 -10.37
C GLN A 39 7.19 -16.95 -9.87
N HIS A 40 7.32 -17.11 -8.55
CA HIS A 40 7.99 -18.25 -7.92
C HIS A 40 7.11 -19.50 -7.77
N GLY A 41 5.89 -19.50 -8.30
CA GLY A 41 4.99 -20.66 -8.28
C GLY A 41 4.37 -20.94 -6.91
N VAL A 42 4.37 -19.96 -6.00
CA VAL A 42 3.69 -20.07 -4.71
C VAL A 42 2.18 -20.16 -4.93
N SER A 43 1.49 -20.97 -4.14
CA SER A 43 0.04 -21.15 -4.29
C SER A 43 -0.74 -19.88 -3.97
N LEU A 44 -1.87 -19.69 -4.66
CA LEU A 44 -2.76 -18.52 -4.46
C LEU A 44 -3.20 -18.37 -3.00
N ASP A 45 -3.46 -19.48 -2.31
CA ASP A 45 -3.86 -19.47 -0.89
C ASP A 45 -2.78 -18.92 0.03
N ILE A 46 -1.52 -19.30 -0.18
CA ILE A 46 -0.39 -18.79 0.61
C ILE A 46 -0.18 -17.30 0.31
N ILE A 47 -0.29 -16.90 -0.95
CA ILE A 47 -0.14 -15.49 -1.35
C ILE A 47 -1.24 -14.63 -0.74
N ALA A 48 -2.50 -15.07 -0.80
CA ALA A 48 -3.63 -14.38 -0.20
C ALA A 48 -3.46 -14.20 1.31
N THR A 49 -3.07 -15.27 2.01
CA THR A 49 -2.84 -15.23 3.46
C THR A 49 -1.66 -14.34 3.83
N SER A 50 -0.60 -14.30 3.01
CA SER A 50 0.63 -13.55 3.32
C SER A 50 0.51 -12.06 3.00
N THR A 51 -0.21 -11.69 1.95
CA THR A 51 -0.33 -10.30 1.46
C THR A 51 -1.63 -9.62 1.91
N GLY A 52 -2.62 -10.43 2.31
CA GLY A 52 -3.97 -9.98 2.64
C GLY A 52 -4.74 -9.49 1.42
N LEU A 53 -4.35 -9.92 0.22
CA LEU A 53 -5.07 -9.67 -1.03
C LEU A 53 -6.08 -10.80 -1.30
N SER A 54 -7.16 -10.49 -2.01
CA SER A 54 -8.13 -11.47 -2.47
C SER A 54 -7.55 -12.32 -3.60
N ARG A 55 -8.16 -13.49 -3.85
CA ARG A 55 -7.73 -14.35 -4.95
C ARG A 55 -7.92 -13.65 -6.30
N GLU A 56 -9.00 -12.88 -6.47
CA GLU A 56 -9.28 -12.09 -7.67
C GLU A 56 -8.20 -11.02 -7.89
N GLU A 57 -7.81 -10.29 -6.84
CA GLU A 57 -6.72 -9.30 -6.91
C GLU A 57 -5.40 -9.95 -7.35
N ILE A 58 -5.09 -11.13 -6.80
CA ILE A 58 -3.88 -11.87 -7.14
C ILE A 58 -3.94 -12.42 -8.58
N GLU A 59 -5.08 -12.94 -9.02
CA GLU A 59 -5.24 -13.42 -10.39
C GLU A 59 -5.12 -12.31 -11.43
N ALA A 60 -5.59 -11.11 -11.13
CA ALA A 60 -5.41 -9.94 -11.99
C ALA A 60 -3.92 -9.57 -12.20
N LEU A 61 -3.00 -10.03 -11.33
CA LEU A 61 -1.56 -9.80 -11.47
C LEU A 61 -0.88 -10.76 -12.46
N LYS A 62 -1.58 -11.80 -12.95
CA LYS A 62 -1.06 -12.76 -13.93
C LYS A 62 -1.02 -12.22 -15.37
N HIS A 63 -1.60 -11.04 -15.61
CA HIS A 63 -1.64 -10.37 -16.90
C HIS A 63 -0.39 -9.51 -17.13
#